data_AF-A0A6L8T0S3-F1
#
_entry.id   AF-A0A6L8T0S3-F1
#
_cell.length_a   1.000
_cell.length_b   1.000
_cell.length_c   1.000
_cell.angle_alpha   90.00
_cell.angle_beta   90.00
_cell.angle_gamma   90.00
#
_symmetry.space_group_name_H-M   'P 1'
#
loop_
_entity.id
_entity.type
_entity.pdbx_description
1 polymer ?
#
loop_
_entity_poly.entity_id
_entity_poly.type
_entity_poly.pdbx_seq_one_letter_code
_entity_poly.pdbx_strand_id
1 'polypeptide(L)'
;MYLEKPIEELMKLIEESGYSTYASWKIQHEMEEAKRLYDYLIEVQGVPDEETLKRGMSVVVVRYYLFLLNRLKYILPYDAMGCQFSVPLFLLEEFRDENILEKIKNFGGIYTWLESCELEHEIQKFITVHLDPRGIILYMDILSHRQDKNDIMPEPAVKLSMEKWITKKNGTEYACS
;
A
#
# COMPACT_ATOMS: atom_id res chain seq x y z
N MET A 1 -0.43 6.03 9.74
CA MET A 1 -1.11 6.18 8.43
C MET A 1 -2.52 5.62 8.54
N TYR A 2 -3.45 5.94 7.64
CA TYR A 2 -4.76 5.27 7.64
C TYR A 2 -4.63 3.79 7.28
N LEU A 3 -3.77 3.45 6.31
CA LEU A 3 -3.61 2.08 5.83
C LEU A 3 -2.94 1.10 6.81
N GLU A 4 -2.56 1.56 8.00
CA GLU A 4 -2.15 0.69 9.11
C GLU A 4 -3.37 -0.03 9.74
N LYS A 5 -4.58 0.48 9.47
CA LYS A 5 -5.83 -0.07 9.97
C LYS A 5 -6.36 -1.20 9.08
N PRO A 6 -7.13 -2.14 9.64
CA PRO A 6 -7.83 -3.14 8.84
C PRO A 6 -8.84 -2.49 7.91
N ILE A 7 -9.13 -3.15 6.79
CA ILE A 7 -10.03 -2.62 5.75
C ILE A 7 -11.43 -2.33 6.28
N GLU A 8 -11.92 -3.12 7.24
CA GLU A 8 -13.23 -2.95 7.88
C GLU A 8 -13.32 -1.59 8.61
N GLU A 9 -12.26 -1.17 9.28
CA GLU A 9 -12.21 0.13 9.94
C GLU A 9 -12.16 1.28 8.93
N LEU A 10 -11.44 1.10 7.82
CA LEU A 10 -11.40 2.08 6.74
C LEU A 10 -12.78 2.25 6.09
N MET A 11 -13.45 1.15 5.77
CA MET A 11 -14.82 1.18 5.22
C MET A 11 -15.77 1.91 6.17
N LYS A 12 -15.79 1.54 7.45
CA LYS A 12 -16.62 2.19 8.47
C LYS A 12 -16.33 3.69 8.58
N LEU A 13 -15.06 4.08 8.55
CA LEU A 13 -14.66 5.48 8.60
C LEU A 13 -15.18 6.27 7.39
N ILE A 14 -15.15 5.67 6.19
CA ILE A 14 -15.68 6.30 4.97
C ILE A 14 -17.21 6.39 5.03
N GLU A 15 -17.89 5.37 5.55
CA GLU A 15 -19.35 5.39 5.76
C GLU A 15 -19.78 6.48 6.74
N GLU A 16 -19.05 6.65 7.85
CA GLU A 16 -19.36 7.64 8.88
C GLU A 16 -18.99 9.08 8.47
N SER A 17 -17.84 9.25 7.81
CA SER A 17 -17.35 10.58 7.43
C SER A 17 -17.89 11.04 6.07
N GLY A 18 -18.13 10.13 5.15
CA GLY A 18 -18.55 10.40 3.78
C GLY A 18 -17.39 10.59 2.79
N TYR A 19 -17.64 10.31 1.51
CA TYR A 19 -16.63 10.27 0.44
C TYR A 19 -15.98 11.62 0.08
N SER A 20 -16.55 12.75 0.50
CA SER A 20 -16.01 14.10 0.19
C SER A 20 -15.21 14.73 1.33
N THR A 21 -14.84 13.96 2.34
CA THR A 21 -14.07 14.46 3.49
C THR A 21 -12.55 14.40 3.26
N TYR A 22 -11.82 15.09 4.13
CA TYR A 22 -10.37 15.01 4.18
C TYR A 22 -9.87 13.59 4.49
N ALA A 23 -10.59 12.83 5.34
CA ALA A 23 -10.25 11.45 5.66
C ALA A 23 -10.29 10.57 4.41
N SER A 24 -11.38 10.64 3.64
CA SER A 24 -11.54 9.94 2.37
C SER A 24 -10.46 10.30 1.35
N TRP A 25 -10.12 11.59 1.24
CA TRP A 25 -9.01 12.02 0.39
C TRP A 25 -7.66 11.45 0.85
N LYS A 26 -7.39 11.48 2.15
CA LYS A 26 -6.11 11.03 2.69
C LYS A 26 -5.95 9.52 2.53
N ILE A 27 -7.01 8.75 2.74
CA ILE A 27 -7.06 7.31 2.46
C ILE A 27 -6.76 7.05 0.99
N GLN A 28 -7.50 7.69 0.08
CA GLN A 28 -7.26 7.54 -1.36
C GLN A 28 -5.81 7.85 -1.74
N HIS A 29 -5.27 8.96 -1.23
CA HIS A 29 -3.92 9.38 -1.55
C HIS A 29 -2.86 8.39 -1.04
N GLU A 30 -3.02 7.89 0.19
CA GLU A 30 -2.14 6.84 0.73
C GLU A 30 -2.24 5.54 -0.09
N MET A 31 -3.45 5.17 -0.55
CA MET A 31 -3.65 3.98 -1.41
C MET A 31 -2.95 4.17 -2.76
N GLU A 32 -3.05 5.35 -3.38
CA GLU A 32 -2.39 5.65 -4.65
C GLU A 32 -0.87 5.59 -4.54
N GLU A 33 -0.29 6.18 -3.51
CA GLU A 33 1.15 6.15 -3.27
C GLU A 33 1.65 4.72 -3.04
N ALA A 34 0.97 3.97 -2.18
CA ALA A 34 1.32 2.57 -1.90
C ALA A 34 1.17 1.69 -3.14
N LYS A 35 0.06 1.81 -3.88
CA LYS A 35 -0.17 1.04 -5.09
C LYS A 35 0.91 1.31 -6.14
N ARG A 36 1.25 2.58 -6.42
CA ARG A 36 2.34 2.93 -7.35
C ARG A 36 3.68 2.33 -6.94
N LEU A 37 3.99 2.35 -5.64
CA LEU A 37 5.22 1.78 -5.13
C LEU A 37 5.26 0.26 -5.35
N TYR A 38 4.19 -0.46 -4.99
CA TYR A 38 4.17 -1.91 -5.16
C TYR A 38 4.12 -2.32 -6.64
N ASP A 39 3.36 -1.62 -7.49
CA ASP A 39 3.35 -1.83 -8.94
C ASP A 39 4.77 -1.70 -9.50
N TYR A 40 5.50 -0.64 -9.15
CA TYR A 40 6.90 -0.45 -9.52
C TYR A 40 7.79 -1.60 -9.02
N LEU A 41 7.70 -1.94 -7.73
CA LEU A 41 8.51 -3.00 -7.14
C LEU A 41 8.25 -4.37 -7.79
N ILE A 42 7.00 -4.67 -8.14
CA ILE A 42 6.63 -5.90 -8.86
C ILE A 42 7.19 -5.89 -10.27
N GLU A 43 7.11 -4.76 -10.98
CA GLU A 43 7.68 -4.58 -12.33
C GLU A 43 9.19 -4.88 -12.33
N VAL A 44 9.93 -4.31 -11.37
CA VAL A 44 11.39 -4.55 -11.21
C VAL A 44 11.73 -5.82 -10.43
N GLN A 45 10.78 -6.75 -10.27
CA GLN A 45 10.98 -8.06 -9.62
C GLN A 45 11.54 -7.98 -8.18
N GLY A 46 11.17 -6.94 -7.44
CA GLY A 46 11.62 -6.69 -6.07
C GLY A 46 13.08 -6.24 -5.97
N VAL A 47 13.68 -5.76 -7.06
CA VAL A 47 15.07 -5.27 -7.07
C VAL A 47 15.07 -3.80 -7.54
N PRO A 48 14.77 -2.84 -6.65
CA PRO A 48 14.76 -1.43 -7.02
C PRO A 48 16.18 -0.93 -7.31
N ASP A 49 16.28 0.03 -8.23
CA ASP A 49 17.54 0.69 -8.56
C ASP A 49 17.99 1.64 -7.43
N GLU A 50 17.03 2.25 -6.73
CA GLU A 50 17.28 3.21 -5.66
C GLU A 50 17.76 2.54 -4.37
N GLU A 51 18.94 2.94 -3.88
CA GLU A 51 19.60 2.32 -2.72
C GLU A 51 18.81 2.47 -1.41
N THR A 52 18.07 3.57 -1.26
CA THR A 52 17.17 3.85 -0.13
C THR A 52 16.02 2.85 -0.08
N LEU A 53 15.46 2.49 -1.23
CA LEU A 53 14.35 1.54 -1.34
C LEU A 53 14.80 0.10 -1.09
N LYS A 54 16.05 -0.28 -1.42
CA LYS A 54 16.56 -1.67 -1.25
C LYS A 54 16.45 -2.20 0.19
N ARG A 55 16.40 -1.30 1.18
CA ARG A 55 16.25 -1.62 2.60
C ARG A 55 14.83 -1.41 3.14
N GLY A 56 13.91 -0.95 2.31
CA GLY A 56 12.53 -0.68 2.71
C GLY A 56 11.74 -1.97 2.97
N MET A 57 10.81 -1.89 3.93
CA MET A 57 9.88 -2.99 4.24
C MET A 57 9.10 -3.45 2.99
N SER A 58 8.73 -2.50 2.14
CA SER A 58 8.00 -2.73 0.88
C SER A 58 8.71 -3.74 -0.03
N VAL A 59 10.05 -3.67 -0.13
CA VAL A 59 10.85 -4.60 -0.93
C VAL A 59 10.76 -6.02 -0.37
N VAL A 60 10.84 -6.18 0.95
CA VAL A 60 10.80 -7.50 1.60
C VAL A 60 9.44 -8.16 1.37
N VAL A 61 8.37 -7.39 1.58
CA VAL A 61 6.99 -7.83 1.34
C VAL A 61 6.77 -8.22 -0.12
N VAL A 62 7.20 -7.39 -1.09
CA VAL A 62 7.06 -7.69 -2.52
C VAL A 62 7.90 -8.89 -2.94
N ARG A 63 9.13 -9.03 -2.43
CA ARG A 63 9.96 -10.21 -2.71
C ARG A 63 9.33 -11.49 -2.19
N TYR A 64 8.74 -11.45 -1.01
CA TYR A 64 8.02 -12.59 -0.46
C TYR A 64 6.78 -12.94 -1.29
N TYR A 65 6.01 -11.93 -1.71
CA TYR A 65 4.89 -12.09 -2.64
C TYR A 65 5.32 -12.76 -3.97
N LEU A 66 6.38 -12.26 -4.61
CA LEU A 66 6.92 -12.82 -5.85
C LEU A 66 7.44 -14.26 -5.66
N PHE A 67 8.05 -14.55 -4.51
CA PHE A 67 8.46 -15.90 -4.14
C PHE A 67 7.26 -16.85 -4.05
N LEU A 68 6.17 -16.43 -3.40
CA LEU A 68 4.94 -17.22 -3.31
C LEU A 68 4.30 -17.44 -4.68
N LEU A 69 4.20 -16.39 -5.51
CA LEU A 69 3.73 -16.52 -6.90
C LEU A 69 4.54 -17.54 -7.68
N ASN A 70 5.87 -17.48 -7.58
CA ASN A 70 6.75 -18.43 -8.24
C ASN A 70 6.56 -19.86 -7.70
N ARG A 71 6.33 -20.04 -6.39
CA ARG A 71 6.01 -21.37 -5.82
C ARG A 71 4.68 -21.91 -6.34
N LEU A 72 3.63 -21.09 -6.35
CA LEU A 72 2.31 -21.47 -6.85
C LEU A 72 2.38 -21.91 -8.32
N LYS A 73 3.29 -21.31 -9.11
CA LYS A 73 3.55 -21.73 -10.50
C LYS A 73 3.97 -23.18 -10.68
N TYR A 74 4.63 -23.77 -9.69
CA TYR A 74 5.05 -25.17 -9.75
C TYR A 74 4.06 -26.13 -9.11
N ILE A 75 3.09 -25.62 -8.34
CA ILE A 75 2.15 -26.44 -7.56
C ILE A 75 0.79 -26.51 -8.26
N LEU A 76 0.32 -25.40 -8.81
CA LEU A 76 -1.00 -25.32 -9.42
C LEU A 76 -0.96 -25.86 -10.85
N PRO A 77 -1.97 -26.66 -11.26
CA PRO A 77 -2.11 -27.04 -12.65
C PRO A 77 -2.38 -25.80 -13.53
N TYR A 78 -2.03 -25.88 -14.81
CA TYR A 78 -1.99 -24.71 -15.72
C TYR A 78 -3.36 -24.02 -15.86
N ASP A 79 -4.44 -24.78 -15.74
CA ASP A 79 -5.83 -24.32 -15.70
C ASP A 79 -6.15 -23.49 -14.43
N ALA A 80 -5.61 -23.87 -13.28
CA ALA A 80 -5.74 -23.10 -12.04
C ALA A 80 -4.89 -21.81 -12.05
N MET A 81 -3.76 -21.79 -12.77
CA MET A 81 -2.95 -20.58 -12.94
C MET A 81 -3.63 -19.52 -13.82
N GLY A 82 -4.48 -19.95 -14.77
CA GLY A 82 -5.29 -19.05 -15.60
C GLY A 82 -6.56 -18.55 -14.89
N CYS A 83 -6.86 -19.03 -13.69
CA CYS A 83 -8.03 -18.61 -12.93
C CYS A 83 -7.79 -17.24 -12.30
N GLN A 84 -8.66 -16.28 -12.62
CA GLN A 84 -8.61 -14.91 -12.11
C GLN A 84 -8.72 -14.81 -10.57
N PHE A 85 -9.21 -15.87 -9.90
CA PHE A 85 -9.54 -15.83 -8.48
C PHE A 85 -8.69 -16.76 -7.60
N SER A 86 -8.26 -17.91 -8.10
CA SER A 86 -7.59 -18.93 -7.26
C SER A 86 -6.23 -18.47 -6.74
N VAL A 87 -5.39 -17.91 -7.62
CA VAL A 87 -4.04 -17.44 -7.23
C VAL A 87 -4.11 -16.28 -6.22
N PRO A 88 -4.91 -15.22 -6.44
CA PRO A 88 -5.08 -14.15 -5.44
C PRO A 88 -5.59 -14.64 -4.09
N LEU A 89 -6.52 -15.60 -4.06
CA LEU A 89 -7.05 -16.17 -2.82
C LEU A 89 -5.98 -16.88 -1.99
N PHE A 90 -5.17 -17.75 -2.61
CA PHE A 90 -4.08 -18.43 -1.89
C PHE A 90 -3.04 -17.45 -1.35
N LEU A 91 -2.72 -16.39 -2.10
CA LEU A 91 -1.80 -15.36 -1.63
C LEU A 91 -2.41 -14.58 -0.45
N LEU A 92 -3.69 -14.20 -0.54
CA LEU A 92 -4.38 -13.52 0.54
C LEU A 92 -4.45 -14.38 1.81
N GLU A 93 -4.73 -15.68 1.68
CA GLU A 93 -4.71 -16.63 2.80
C GLU A 93 -3.34 -16.69 3.47
N GLU A 94 -2.27 -16.83 2.69
CA GLU A 94 -0.90 -16.87 3.22
C GLU A 94 -0.53 -15.58 3.94
N PHE A 95 -0.92 -14.43 3.38
CA PHE A 95 -0.65 -13.11 3.97
C PHE A 95 -1.47 -12.81 5.23
N ARG A 96 -2.59 -13.53 5.45
CA ARG A 96 -3.43 -13.43 6.65
C ARG A 96 -3.08 -14.47 7.72
N ASP A 97 -2.09 -15.34 7.46
CA ASP A 97 -1.61 -16.31 8.45
C ASP A 97 -1.03 -15.58 9.68
N GLU A 98 -1.38 -16.03 10.89
CA GLU A 98 -0.89 -15.42 12.14
C GLU A 98 0.65 -15.42 12.24
N ASN A 99 1.32 -16.33 11.53
CA ASN A 99 2.78 -16.45 11.51
C ASN A 99 3.43 -15.75 10.31
N ILE A 100 2.68 -14.97 9.51
CA ILE A 100 3.21 -14.31 8.30
C ILE A 100 4.45 -13.47 8.60
N LEU A 101 4.47 -12.78 9.74
CA LEU A 101 5.58 -11.93 10.15
C LEU A 101 6.88 -12.75 10.27
N GLU A 102 6.82 -13.88 10.96
CA GLU A 102 7.96 -14.78 11.15
C GLU A 102 8.35 -15.46 9.84
N LYS A 103 7.38 -15.83 8.99
CA LYS A 103 7.65 -16.39 7.66
C LYS A 103 8.43 -15.40 6.78
N ILE A 104 8.04 -14.13 6.77
CA ILE A 104 8.71 -13.07 5.99
C ILE A 104 10.10 -12.77 6.55
N LYS A 105 10.26 -12.70 7.88
CA LYS A 105 11.58 -12.53 8.51
C LYS A 105 12.54 -13.68 8.18
N ASN A 106 12.05 -14.92 8.27
CA ASN A 106 12.83 -16.11 7.94
C ASN A 106 13.20 -16.17 6.46
N PHE A 107 12.30 -15.75 5.56
CA PHE A 107 12.61 -15.59 4.14
C PHE A 107 13.65 -14.50 3.90
N GLY A 108 13.51 -13.38 4.62
CA GLY A 108 14.30 -12.19 4.45
C GLY A 108 15.77 -12.35 4.82
N GLY A 109 16.12 -13.29 5.72
CA GLY A 109 17.48 -13.66 6.14
C GLY A 109 18.32 -12.49 6.66
N ILE A 110 18.75 -11.64 5.74
CA ILE A 110 19.34 -10.32 5.97
C ILE A 110 18.34 -9.41 6.73
N TYR A 111 17.02 -9.58 6.58
CA TYR A 111 16.04 -8.68 7.23
C TYR A 111 15.61 -9.12 8.65
N THR A 112 16.48 -9.79 9.40
CA THR A 112 16.18 -10.26 10.78
C THR A 112 16.08 -9.14 11.81
N TRP A 113 16.63 -7.96 11.51
CA TRP A 113 16.57 -6.76 12.36
C TRP A 113 15.33 -5.89 12.13
N LEU A 114 14.38 -6.29 11.27
CA LEU A 114 13.20 -5.47 11.00
C LEU A 114 12.31 -5.35 12.25
N GLU A 115 11.89 -4.13 12.54
CA GLU A 115 10.88 -3.84 13.56
C GLU A 115 9.56 -4.54 13.19
N SER A 116 9.07 -5.41 14.09
CA SER A 116 7.86 -6.21 13.88
C SER A 116 6.65 -5.36 13.49
N CYS A 117 6.50 -4.21 14.16
CA CYS A 117 5.38 -3.29 13.97
C CYS A 117 5.39 -2.64 12.57
N GLU A 118 6.57 -2.20 12.10
CA GLU A 118 6.69 -1.59 10.78
C GLU A 118 6.41 -2.60 9.65
N LEU A 119 6.89 -3.83 9.82
CA LEU A 119 6.63 -4.90 8.86
C LEU A 119 5.16 -5.30 8.84
N GLU A 120 4.50 -5.39 10.00
CA GLU A 120 3.06 -5.65 10.10
C GLU A 120 2.24 -4.58 9.38
N HIS A 121 2.56 -3.31 9.61
CA HIS A 121 1.93 -2.19 8.89
C HIS A 121 2.16 -2.25 7.38
N GLU A 122 3.35 -2.65 6.92
CA GLU A 122 3.65 -2.83 5.50
C GLU A 122 2.87 -3.99 4.88
N ILE A 123 2.75 -5.11 5.60
CA ILE A 123 1.93 -6.26 5.21
C ILE A 123 0.47 -5.83 5.07
N GLN A 124 -0.08 -5.13 6.06
CA GLN A 124 -1.47 -4.66 6.04
C GLN A 124 -1.73 -3.70 4.87
N LYS A 125 -0.80 -2.77 4.60
CA LYS A 125 -0.83 -1.89 3.44
C LYS A 125 -0.89 -2.70 2.14
N PHE A 126 0.03 -3.66 1.97
CA PHE A 126 0.11 -4.50 0.78
C PHE A 126 -1.18 -5.33 0.58
N ILE A 127 -1.70 -5.95 1.63
CA ILE A 127 -2.97 -6.68 1.59
C ILE A 127 -4.08 -5.74 1.09
N THR A 128 -4.19 -4.56 1.70
CA THR A 128 -5.28 -3.61 1.42
C THR A 128 -5.26 -3.12 -0.04
N VAL A 129 -4.09 -2.83 -0.61
CA VAL A 129 -4.01 -2.20 -1.94
C VAL A 129 -3.77 -3.17 -3.10
N HIS A 130 -3.41 -4.43 -2.82
CA HIS A 130 -3.00 -5.39 -3.85
C HIS A 130 -3.63 -6.78 -3.76
N LEU A 131 -4.07 -7.24 -2.57
CA LEU A 131 -4.56 -8.61 -2.40
C LEU A 131 -6.05 -8.69 -2.06
N ASP A 132 -6.54 -7.86 -1.13
CA ASP A 132 -7.92 -7.89 -0.67
C ASP A 132 -8.84 -7.18 -1.67
N PRO A 133 -9.79 -7.89 -2.31
CA PRO A 133 -10.75 -7.28 -3.24
C PRO A 133 -11.54 -6.13 -2.62
N ARG A 134 -11.78 -6.16 -1.30
CA ARG A 134 -12.54 -5.10 -0.60
C ARG A 134 -11.77 -3.79 -0.56
N GLY A 135 -10.44 -3.85 -0.42
CA GLY A 135 -9.60 -2.65 -0.51
C GLY A 135 -9.56 -2.07 -1.92
N ILE A 136 -9.53 -2.93 -2.94
CA ILE A 136 -9.62 -2.51 -4.35
C ILE A 136 -10.97 -1.84 -4.63
N ILE A 137 -12.07 -2.42 -4.17
CA ILE A 137 -13.43 -1.86 -4.31
C ILE A 137 -13.52 -0.51 -3.59
N LEU A 138 -13.04 -0.43 -2.35
CA LEU A 138 -13.03 0.83 -1.59
C LEU A 138 -12.30 1.95 -2.34
N TYR A 139 -11.14 1.63 -2.92
CA TYR A 139 -10.38 2.58 -3.73
C TYR A 139 -11.17 3.05 -4.95
N MET A 140 -11.80 2.14 -5.69
CA MET A 140 -12.65 2.46 -6.85
C MET A 140 -13.87 3.29 -6.47
N ASP A 141 -14.50 3.01 -5.33
CA ASP A 141 -15.65 3.76 -4.82
C ASP A 141 -15.25 5.20 -4.50
N ILE A 142 -14.14 5.40 -3.78
CA ILE A 142 -13.66 6.76 -3.45
C ILE A 142 -13.33 7.55 -4.72
N LEU A 143 -12.72 6.90 -5.73
CA LEU A 143 -12.44 7.52 -7.02
C LEU A 143 -13.72 7.95 -7.75
N SER A 144 -14.71 7.06 -7.82
CA SER A 144 -15.95 7.31 -8.55
C SER A 144 -16.72 8.50 -7.97
N HIS A 145 -16.84 8.57 -6.65
CA HIS A 145 -17.49 9.68 -5.95
C HIS A 145 -16.74 11.01 -6.06
N ARG A 146 -15.47 11.00 -6.47
CA ARG A 146 -14.66 12.20 -6.72
C ARG A 146 -14.80 12.73 -8.13
N GLN A 147 -14.91 11.86 -9.13
CA GLN A 147 -15.09 12.28 -10.52
C GLN A 147 -16.39 13.07 -10.71
N ASP A 148 -17.43 12.76 -9.92
CA ASP A 148 -18.68 13.51 -9.85
C ASP A 148 -18.53 14.91 -9.21
N LYS A 149 -17.38 15.20 -8.57
CA LYS A 149 -17.09 16.44 -7.83
C LYS A 149 -15.75 17.04 -8.23
N ASN A 150 -15.45 17.07 -9.53
CA ASN A 150 -14.36 17.86 -10.08
C ASN A 150 -14.59 19.36 -9.79
N ASP A 151 -14.20 19.83 -8.59
CA ASP A 151 -13.73 21.19 -8.25
C ASP A 151 -13.68 21.50 -6.74
N ILE A 152 -13.66 20.50 -5.83
CA ILE A 152 -13.50 20.81 -4.40
C ILE A 152 -12.37 19.99 -3.77
N MET A 153 -11.15 20.56 -3.74
CA MET A 153 -10.19 20.19 -2.72
C MET A 153 -10.84 20.48 -1.36
N PRO A 154 -10.94 19.50 -0.44
CA PRO A 154 -11.51 19.78 0.88
C PRO A 154 -10.62 20.82 1.58
N GLU A 155 -11.23 21.85 2.19
CA GLU A 155 -10.57 22.98 2.88
C GLU A 155 -9.34 22.60 3.74
N PRO A 156 -9.32 21.48 4.49
CA PRO A 156 -8.14 21.04 5.24
C PRO A 156 -6.94 20.68 4.36
N ALA A 157 -7.16 20.12 3.17
CA ALA A 157 -6.10 19.81 2.20
C ALA A 157 -5.57 21.08 1.53
N VAL A 158 -6.42 22.10 1.33
CA VAL A 158 -5.99 23.43 0.88
C VAL A 158 -5.06 24.05 1.93
N LYS A 159 -5.43 24.00 3.22
CA LYS A 159 -4.60 24.52 4.32
C LYS A 159 -3.26 23.79 4.43
N LEU A 160 -3.24 22.45 4.44
CA LEU A 160 -2.00 21.68 4.53
C LEU A 160 -1.09 21.86 3.31
N SER A 161 -1.67 21.97 2.10
CA SER A 161 -0.92 22.22 0.88
C SER A 161 -0.35 23.65 0.85
N MET A 162 -1.13 24.65 1.30
CA MET A 162 -0.67 26.03 1.46
C MET A 162 0.42 26.14 2.53
N GLU A 163 0.31 25.45 3.66
CA GLU A 163 1.34 25.41 4.72
C GLU A 163 2.64 24.76 4.21
N LYS A 164 2.55 23.66 3.45
CA LYS A 164 3.71 23.05 2.76
C LYS A 164 4.32 24.00 1.72
N TRP A 165 3.50 24.79 1.01
CA TRP A 165 3.98 25.79 0.05
C TRP A 165 4.65 27.00 0.73
N ILE A 166 4.09 27.48 1.83
CA ILE A 166 4.64 28.60 2.63
C ILE A 166 5.95 28.18 3.28
N THR A 167 6.02 26.99 3.87
CA THR A 167 7.28 26.45 4.44
C THR A 167 8.34 26.21 3.36
N LYS A 168 7.97 25.76 2.16
CA LYS A 168 8.89 25.64 1.03
C LYS A 168 9.40 26.99 0.52
N LYS A 169 8.57 28.05 0.53
CA LYS A 169 9.01 29.43 0.20
C LYS A 169 9.92 30.03 1.27
N ASN A 170 9.63 29.78 2.54
CA ASN A 170 10.40 30.33 3.65
C ASN A 170 11.69 29.55 3.95
N GLY A 171 11.88 28.37 3.36
CA GLY A 171 13.08 27.54 3.50
C GLY A 171 14.15 27.75 2.41
N THR A 172 13.97 28.68 1.47
CA THR A 172 14.92 28.97 0.37
C THR A 172 15.59 30.35 0.44
N GLU A 173 15.60 30.97 1.62
CA GLU A 173 16.56 32.02 1.99
C GLU A 173 17.06 31.56 3.36
N TYR A 174 18.31 31.13 3.58
CA TYR A 174 19.58 31.80 3.33
C TYR A 174 20.71 30.77 3.13
N ALA A 175 21.42 30.87 2.02
CA ALA A 175 22.83 30.50 1.92
C ALA A 175 23.47 31.34 0.81
N CYS A 176 23.69 32.62 1.12
CA CYS A 176 24.60 33.47 0.36
C CYS A 176 25.39 34.35 1.34
N SER A 177 26.56 33.86 1.72
CA SER A 177 27.83 34.54 2.08
C SER A 177 28.57 33.73 3.14
#